data_AF-A0A1U7VMF0-F1
#
_entry.id   AF-A0A1U7VMF0-F1
#
_cell.length_a   1.000
_cell.length_b   1.000
_cell.length_c   1.000
_cell.angle_alpha   90.00
_cell.angle_beta   90.00
_cell.angle_gamma   90.00
#
_symmetry.space_group_name_H-M   'P 1'
#
loop_
_entity.id
_entity.type
_entity.pdbx_description
1 polymer ?
#
loop_
_entity_poly.entity_id
_entity_poly.type
_entity_poly.pdbx_seq_one_letter_code
_entity_poly.pdbx_strand_id
1 'polypeptide(L)'
;MGSLAHIAPTKRLLAKDIQRLEDTGIEFNVGNSEALLACAQAESSLVERIKATQYEDERLCKYIDEALVGKNKDMIVESDGVLRMGDRLCVADIDGSRHAILEESHNYK
;
A
#
# COMPACT_ATOMS: atom_id res chain seq x y z
N MET A 1 18.49 -18.33 7.55
CA MET A 1 17.93 -17.94 8.86
C MET A 1 17.45 -16.49 8.78
N GLY A 2 16.14 -16.27 8.70
CA GLY A 2 15.52 -14.95 8.77
C GLY A 2 15.18 -14.54 10.20
N SER A 3 14.93 -13.26 10.43
CA SER A 3 14.51 -12.74 11.73
C SER A 3 13.03 -13.02 12.00
N LEU A 4 12.69 -13.59 13.16
CA LEU A 4 11.29 -13.74 13.62
C LEU A 4 10.74 -12.46 14.27
N ALA A 5 11.44 -11.32 14.15
CA ALA A 5 11.03 -10.05 14.75
C ALA A 5 9.64 -9.60 14.27
N HIS A 6 9.33 -9.86 12.99
CA HIS A 6 8.05 -9.50 12.36
C HIS A 6 6.89 -10.45 12.70
N ILE A 7 7.16 -11.57 13.38
CA ILE A 7 6.12 -12.51 13.80
C ILE A 7 5.66 -12.14 15.21
N ALA A 8 4.33 -12.01 15.37
CA ALA A 8 3.70 -11.78 16.66
C ALA A 8 4.22 -12.79 17.71
N PRO A 9 4.59 -12.34 18.94
CA PRO A 9 5.22 -13.22 19.93
C PRO A 9 4.49 -14.53 20.19
N THR A 10 3.14 -14.49 20.19
CA THR A 10 2.26 -15.65 20.39
C THR A 10 2.35 -16.69 19.26
N LYS A 11 2.75 -16.30 18.05
CA LYS A 11 2.86 -17.19 16.88
C LYS A 11 4.29 -17.69 16.64
N ARG A 12 5.29 -17.21 17.39
CA ARG A 12 6.71 -17.59 17.20
C ARG A 12 6.98 -19.06 17.52
N LEU A 13 6.27 -19.64 18.47
CA LEU A 13 6.37 -21.08 18.78
C LEU A 13 5.91 -21.92 17.59
N LEU A 14 4.73 -21.62 17.06
CA LEU A 14 4.20 -22.28 15.87
C LEU A 14 5.13 -22.13 14.65
N ALA A 15 5.71 -20.95 14.43
CA ALA A 15 6.66 -20.74 13.34
C ALA A 15 7.93 -21.62 13.47
N LYS A 16 8.41 -21.85 14.70
CA LYS A 16 9.54 -22.77 14.96
C LYS A 16 9.14 -24.22 14.72
N ASP A 17 7.92 -24.61 15.07
CA ASP A 17 7.43 -25.97 14.86
C ASP A 17 7.25 -26.25 13.36
N ILE A 18 6.72 -25.30 12.58
CA ILE A 18 6.64 -25.39 11.11
C ILE A 18 8.04 -25.56 10.52
N GLN A 19 9.01 -24.73 10.93
CA GLN A 19 10.39 -24.85 10.43
C GLN A 19 11.00 -26.22 10.72
N ARG A 20 10.79 -26.77 11.92
CA ARG A 20 11.29 -28.11 12.28
C ARG A 20 10.69 -29.20 11.41
N LEU A 21 9.42 -29.07 11.04
CA LEU A 21 8.75 -30.02 10.16
C LEU A 21 9.26 -29.89 8.72
N GLU A 22 9.52 -28.67 8.23
CA GLU A 22 10.21 -28.44 6.95
C GLU A 22 11.60 -29.05 6.91
N ASP A 23 12.37 -28.92 8.00
CA ASP A 23 13.71 -29.52 8.11
C ASP A 23 13.66 -31.07 8.07
N THR A 24 12.51 -31.68 8.40
CA THR A 24 12.26 -33.12 8.25
C THR A 24 11.76 -33.53 6.86
N GLY A 25 11.60 -32.58 5.94
CA GLY A 25 11.12 -32.80 4.58
C GLY A 25 9.61 -32.68 4.40
N ILE A 26 8.89 -32.09 5.36
CA ILE A 26 7.45 -31.81 5.23
C ILE A 26 7.27 -30.42 4.64
N GLU A 27 6.69 -30.36 3.44
CA GLU A 27 6.42 -29.09 2.76
C GLU A 27 5.08 -28.50 3.22
N PHE A 28 5.08 -27.21 3.58
CA PHE A 28 3.87 -26.46 3.90
C PHE A 28 3.50 -25.55 2.72
N ASN A 29 2.23 -25.59 2.32
CA ASN A 29 1.68 -24.63 1.37
C ASN A 29 0.73 -23.68 2.10
N VAL A 30 0.71 -22.42 1.69
CA VAL A 30 -0.27 -21.43 2.14
C VAL A 30 -1.55 -21.64 1.34
N GLY A 31 -2.59 -22.15 2.00
CA GLY A 31 -3.93 -22.25 1.40
C GLY A 31 -4.44 -20.86 0.98
N ASN A 32 -5.10 -20.79 -0.19
CA ASN A 32 -5.60 -19.54 -0.79
C ASN A 32 -4.51 -18.48 -1.03
N SER A 33 -3.29 -18.88 -1.39
CA SER A 33 -2.21 -17.97 -1.78
C SER A 33 -2.63 -17.03 -2.91
N GLU A 34 -3.46 -17.49 -3.84
CA GLU A 34 -4.07 -16.65 -4.89
C GLU A 34 -4.95 -15.53 -4.33
N ALA A 35 -5.75 -15.80 -3.29
CA ALA A 35 -6.58 -14.77 -2.67
C ALA A 35 -5.72 -13.75 -1.91
N LEU A 36 -4.67 -14.20 -1.22
CA LEU A 36 -3.72 -13.30 -0.55
C LEU A 36 -2.93 -12.45 -1.55
N LEU A 37 -2.51 -13.04 -2.67
CA LEU A 37 -1.85 -12.33 -3.77
C LEU A 37 -2.81 -11.35 -4.44
N ALA A 38 -4.05 -11.75 -4.71
CA ALA A 38 -5.06 -10.88 -5.28
C ALA A 38 -5.39 -9.71 -4.34
N CYS A 39 -5.48 -9.94 -3.03
CA CYS A 39 -5.67 -8.86 -2.05
C CYS A 39 -4.46 -7.91 -2.02
N ALA A 40 -3.23 -8.43 -1.96
CA ALA A 40 -2.03 -7.59 -1.99
C ALA A 40 -1.91 -6.80 -3.31
N GLN A 41 -2.31 -7.39 -4.43
CA GLN A 41 -2.28 -6.78 -5.76
C GLN A 41 -3.43 -5.78 -5.95
N ALA A 42 -4.61 -6.03 -5.36
CA ALA A 42 -5.75 -5.11 -5.33
C ALA A 42 -5.44 -3.88 -4.47
N GLU A 43 -4.88 -4.04 -3.26
CA GLU A 43 -4.41 -2.92 -2.42
C GLU A 43 -3.30 -2.11 -3.12
N SER A 44 -2.44 -2.76 -3.92
CA SER A 44 -1.46 -2.06 -4.77
C SER A 44 -2.15 -1.24 -5.87
N SER A 45 -3.25 -1.74 -6.44
CA SER A 45 -3.86 -1.16 -7.63
C SER A 45 -4.53 0.19 -7.40
N LEU A 46 -5.26 0.39 -6.30
CA LEU A 46 -5.95 1.64 -6.06
C LEU A 46 -4.96 2.76 -5.70
N VAL A 47 -3.97 2.45 -4.85
CA VAL A 47 -2.91 3.40 -4.48
C VAL A 47 -2.09 3.79 -5.72
N GLU A 48 -1.69 2.83 -6.55
CA GLU A 48 -0.98 3.12 -7.81
C GLU A 48 -1.82 3.97 -8.77
N ARG A 49 -3.11 3.67 -8.91
CA ARG A 49 -4.02 4.49 -9.71
C ARG A 49 -4.14 5.91 -9.17
N ILE A 50 -4.28 6.09 -7.87
CA ILE A 50 -4.32 7.42 -7.24
C ILE A 50 -3.02 8.17 -7.53
N LYS A 51 -1.85 7.52 -7.40
CA LYS A 51 -0.55 8.12 -7.72
C LYS A 51 -0.46 8.54 -9.19
N ALA A 52 -0.86 7.67 -10.12
CA ALA A 52 -0.79 7.93 -11.55
C ALA A 52 -1.69 9.11 -11.99
N THR A 53 -2.88 9.20 -11.40
CA THR A 53 -3.89 10.22 -11.75
C THR A 53 -3.60 11.60 -11.16
N GLN A 54 -2.65 11.76 -10.22
CA GLN A 54 -2.36 13.06 -9.62
C GLN A 54 -1.97 14.13 -10.65
N TYR A 55 -1.22 13.73 -11.68
CA TYR A 55 -0.75 14.64 -12.74
C TYR A 55 -1.82 14.99 -13.78
N GLU A 56 -2.97 14.31 -13.73
CA GLU A 56 -4.10 14.57 -14.62
C GLU A 56 -5.06 15.62 -14.01
N ASP A 57 -4.97 15.87 -12.69
CA ASP A 57 -5.73 16.93 -12.02
C ASP A 57 -4.95 18.25 -12.04
N GLU A 58 -5.44 19.21 -12.84
CA GLU A 58 -4.84 20.54 -12.97
C GLU A 58 -4.64 21.28 -11.63
N ARG A 59 -5.48 21.02 -10.62
CA ARG A 59 -5.35 21.64 -9.30
C ARG A 59 -4.19 21.00 -8.54
N LEU A 60 -4.05 19.68 -8.62
CA LEU A 60 -2.93 18.98 -8.00
C LEU A 60 -1.60 19.33 -8.67
N CYS A 61 -1.56 19.49 -10.00
CA CYS A 61 -0.37 19.98 -10.70
C CYS A 61 0.10 21.34 -10.18
N LYS A 62 -0.82 22.28 -9.90
CA LYS A 62 -0.47 23.57 -9.29
C LYS A 62 0.16 23.40 -7.91
N TYR A 63 -0.39 22.49 -7.09
CA TYR A 63 0.18 22.20 -5.77
C TYR A 63 1.53 21.50 -5.84
N ILE A 64 1.76 20.64 -6.84
CA ILE A 64 3.07 20.03 -7.13
C ILE A 64 4.08 21.14 -7.45
N ASP A 65 3.76 22.06 -8.35
CA ASP A 65 4.64 23.19 -8.70
C ASP A 65 4.92 24.07 -7.48
N GLU A 66 3.92 24.38 -6.66
CA GLU A 66 4.08 25.15 -5.43
C GLU A 66 4.94 24.44 -4.39
N ALA A 67 4.78 23.12 -4.23
CA ALA A 67 5.58 22.31 -3.30
C ALA A 67 7.03 22.20 -3.78
N LEU A 68 7.27 22.01 -5.08
CA LEU A 68 8.62 21.95 -5.68
C LEU A 68 9.39 23.27 -5.54
N VAL A 69 8.68 24.40 -5.63
CA VAL A 69 9.28 25.74 -5.44
C VAL A 69 9.32 26.14 -3.95
N GLY A 70 8.84 25.28 -3.04
CA GLY A 70 8.87 25.52 -1.60
C GLY A 70 7.91 26.61 -1.12
N LYS A 71 6.89 26.95 -1.92
CA LYS A 71 5.85 27.94 -1.59
C LYS A 71 4.79 27.36 -0.66
N ASN A 72 4.53 26.06 -0.75
CA ASN A 72 3.59 25.35 0.10
C ASN A 72 4.35 24.43 1.07
N LYS A 73 4.26 24.72 2.38
CA LYS A 73 4.98 23.95 3.42
C LYS A 73 4.22 22.74 3.92
N ASP A 74 2.92 22.70 3.68
CA ASP A 74 2.06 21.61 4.14
C ASP A 74 2.05 20.45 3.13
N MET A 75 2.53 20.70 1.91
CA MET A 75 2.60 19.73 0.83
C MET A 75 4.04 19.40 0.46
N ILE A 76 4.29 18.12 0.19
CA ILE A 76 5.61 17.59 -0.15
C ILE A 76 5.44 16.70 -1.37
N VAL A 77 6.35 16.86 -2.34
CA VAL A 77 6.53 15.90 -3.44
C VAL A 77 7.62 14.93 -3.02
N GLU A 78 7.26 13.65 -2.88
CA GLU A 78 8.20 12.59 -2.52
C GLU A 78 9.15 12.24 -3.68
N SER A 79 10.16 11.42 -3.42
CA SER A 79 11.14 11.00 -4.44
C SER A 79 10.52 10.21 -5.59
N ASP A 80 9.35 9.62 -5.39
CA ASP A 80 8.57 8.92 -6.43
C ASP A 80 7.67 9.89 -7.24
N GLY A 81 7.78 11.20 -7.01
CA GLY A 81 6.99 12.23 -7.69
C GLY A 81 5.57 12.37 -7.16
N VAL A 82 5.23 11.73 -6.04
CA VAL A 82 3.88 11.75 -5.49
C VAL A 82 3.69 12.94 -4.54
N LEU A 83 2.60 13.67 -4.73
CA LEU A 83 2.17 14.75 -3.85
C LEU A 83 1.49 14.18 -2.60
N ARG A 84 1.96 14.63 -1.44
CA ARG A 84 1.38 14.34 -0.12
C ARG A 84 1.13 15.60 0.68
N MET A 85 0.16 15.51 1.59
CA MET A 85 -0.08 16.49 2.64
C MET A 85 0.11 15.80 4.00
N GLY A 86 1.25 16.06 4.65
CA GLY A 86 1.67 15.25 5.80
C GLY A 86 1.84 13.78 5.43
N ASP A 87 1.13 12.89 6.12
CA ASP A 87 1.11 11.44 5.87
C ASP A 87 0.06 11.00 4.83
N ARG A 88 -0.75 11.93 4.33
CA ARG A 88 -1.90 11.65 3.46
C ARG A 88 -1.54 11.76 1.98
N LEU A 89 -1.99 10.77 1.21
CA LEU A 89 -1.90 10.78 -0.25
C LEU A 89 -2.97 11.73 -0.84
N CYS A 90 -2.56 12.63 -1.74
CA CYS A 90 -3.51 13.49 -2.43
C CYS A 90 -4.27 12.71 -3.50
N VAL A 91 -5.59 12.87 -3.54
CA VAL A 91 -6.47 12.17 -4.47
C VAL A 91 -6.98 13.16 -5.50
N ALA A 92 -6.76 12.84 -6.78
CA ALA A 92 -7.28 13.61 -7.90
C ALA A 92 -8.82 13.62 -7.89
N ASP A 93 -9.42 14.77 -8.22
CA ASP A 93 -10.88 14.90 -8.37
C ASP A 93 -11.34 14.56 -9.79
N ILE A 94 -10.85 13.42 -10.28
CA ILE A 94 -11.14 12.89 -11.61
C ILE A 94 -11.55 11.41 -11.51
N ASP A 95 -12.27 10.92 -12.53
CA ASP A 95 -12.58 9.50 -12.74
C ASP A 95 -13.24 8.77 -11.57
N GLY A 96 -14.01 9.49 -10.75
CA GLY A 96 -14.66 8.91 -9.59
C GLY A 96 -13.69 8.31 -8.58
N SER A 97 -12.44 8.79 -8.53
CA SER A 97 -11.39 8.27 -7.62
C SER A 97 -11.84 8.23 -6.16
N ARG A 98 -12.60 9.25 -5.72
CA ARG A 98 -13.21 9.27 -4.38
C ARG A 98 -14.25 8.16 -4.18
N HIS A 99 -15.02 7.83 -5.21
CA HIS A 99 -15.99 6.74 -5.16
C HIS A 99 -15.31 5.38 -5.08
N ALA A 100 -14.24 5.16 -5.85
CA ALA A 100 -13.45 3.93 -5.79
C ALA A 100 -12.84 3.70 -4.39
N ILE A 101 -12.34 4.76 -3.74
CA ILE A 101 -11.85 4.68 -2.35
C ILE A 101 -12.97 4.29 -1.38
N LEU A 102 -14.15 4.89 -1.52
CA LEU A 102 -15.30 4.56 -0.68
C LEU A 102 -15.72 3.10 -0.88
N GLU A 103 -15.83 2.65 -2.13
CA GLU A 103 -16.20 1.27 -2.46
C GLU A 103 -15.20 0.26 -1.89
N GLU A 104 -13.90 0.48 -2.07
CA GLU A 104 -12.86 -0.41 -1.53
C GLU A 104 -12.91 -0.46 0.01
N SER A 105 -13.13 0.68 0.68
CA SER A 105 -13.27 0.72 2.14
C SER A 105 -14.53 0.00 2.65
N HIS A 106 -15.60 -0.01 1.86
CA HIS A 106 -16.85 -0.70 2.21
C HIS A 106 -16.81 -2.20 1.95
N ASN A 107 -16.00 -2.63 0.99
CA ASN A 107 -15.81 -4.05 0.63
C ASN A 107 -14.76 -4.76 1.49
N TYR A 108 -14.00 -4.03 2.31
CA TYR A 108 -13.10 -4.61 3.31
C TYR A 108 -13.92 -5.19 4.48
N LYS A 109 -14.34 -6.46 4.35
CA LYS A 109 -15.06 -7.23 5.38
C LYS A 109 -14.38 -8.54 5.71
#